data_AF-A0A522L4Z2-F1
#
_entry.id   AF-A0A522L4Z2-F1
#
_cell.length_a   1.000
_cell.length_b   1.000
_cell.length_c   1.000
_cell.angle_alpha   90.00
_cell.angle_beta   90.00
_cell.angle_gamma   90.00
#
_symmetry.space_group_name_H-M   'P 1'
#
loop_
_entity.id
_entity.type
_entity.pdbx_description
1 polymer ?
#
loop_
_entity_poly.entity_id
_entity_poly.type
_entity_poly.pdbx_seq_one_letter_code
_entity_poly.pdbx_strand_id
1 'polypeptide(L)' 'MTFKEKLQAGKFLVTSEVGPGKGIQTGKLLEDAELIRSKVDAINVTDLQSSVMRLGSLAVSFLLKQKGFE' A
#
# COMPACT_ATOMS: atom_id res chain seq x y z
N MET A 1 -7.05 15.84 -1.64
CA MET A 1 -6.62 15.92 -0.23
C MET A 1 -5.65 14.79 0.02
N THR A 2 -4.45 15.13 0.50
CA THR A 2 -3.43 14.17 0.95
C THR A 2 -3.89 13.43 2.20
N PHE A 3 -3.24 12.32 2.57
CA PHE A 3 -3.55 11.62 3.82
C PHE A 3 -3.39 12.54 5.04
N LYS A 4 -2.32 13.36 5.05
CA LYS A 4 -2.04 14.34 6.11
C LYS A 4 -3.18 15.35 6.30
N GLU A 5 -3.70 15.92 5.21
CA GLU A 5 -4.80 16.88 5.27
C GLU A 5 -6.09 16.24 5.80
N LYS A 6 -6.38 15.00 5.39
CA LYS A 6 -7.55 14.27 5.88
C LYS A 6 -7.45 13.99 7.39
N LEU A 7 -6.26 13.62 7.87
CA LEU A 7 -5.99 13.38 9.28
C LEU A 7 -6.14 14.67 10.11
N GLN A 8 -5.60 15.79 9.62
CA GLN A 8 -5.73 17.10 10.28
C GLN A 8 -7.16 17.63 10.30
N ALA A 9 -7.99 17.26 9.32
CA ALA A 9 -9.39 17.62 9.26
C ALA A 9 -10.28 16.81 10.25
N GLY A 10 -9.70 15.88 11.03
CA GLY A 10 -10.44 15.07 12.00
C GLY A 10 -11.43 14.08 11.35
N LYS A 11 -11.22 13.75 10.07
CA LYS A 11 -12.07 12.77 9.37
C LYS A 11 -11.77 11.36 9.87
N PHE A 12 -12.79 10.50 9.91
CA PHE A 12 -12.58 9.07 10.06
C PHE A 12 -11.92 8.52 8.79
N LEU A 13 -10.80 7.83 8.95
CA LEU A 13 -10.00 7.31 7.83
C LEU A 13 -9.93 5.79 7.89
N VAL A 14 -9.87 5.19 6.71
CA VAL A 14 -9.67 3.74 6.54
C VAL A 14 -8.34 3.51 5.86
N THR A 15 -7.47 2.69 6.46
CA THR A 15 -6.21 2.29 5.84
C THR A 15 -6.20 0.79 5.60
N SER A 16 -5.38 0.33 4.65
CA SER A 16 -5.10 -1.10 4.46
C SER A 16 -3.60 -1.34 4.48
N GLU A 17 -3.24 -2.53 4.93
CA GLU A 17 -1.87 -3.00 4.91
C GLU A 17 -1.64 -3.92 3.72
N VAL A 18 -0.48 -3.78 3.05
CA VAL A 18 -0.03 -4.65 1.98
C VAL A 18 1.34 -5.24 2.34
N GLY A 19 1.40 -6.58 2.39
CA GLY A 19 2.66 -7.31 2.55
C GLY A 19 3.31 -7.58 1.20
N PRO A 20 4.59 -7.26 0.99
CA PRO A 20 5.28 -7.60 -0.25
C PRO A 20 5.25 -9.09 -0.58
N GLY A 21 5.09 -9.42 -1.85
CA GLY A 21 5.11 -10.80 -2.35
C GLY A 21 6.50 -11.44 -2.29
N LYS A 22 6.54 -12.78 -2.42
CA LYS A 22 7.80 -13.51 -2.65
C LYS A 22 8.20 -13.37 -4.13
N GLY A 23 9.48 -13.09 -4.39
CA GLY A 23 10.01 -12.94 -5.74
C GLY A 23 9.62 -11.60 -6.39
N ILE A 24 9.67 -11.56 -7.72
CA ILE A 24 9.52 -10.32 -8.51
C ILE A 24 8.11 -10.11 -9.10
N GLN A 25 7.21 -11.09 -8.95
CA GLN A 25 5.89 -11.02 -9.57
C GLN A 25 4.97 -10.12 -8.75
N THR A 26 4.70 -8.91 -9.26
CA THR A 26 3.88 -7.90 -8.58
C THR A 26 2.46 -7.77 -9.12
N GLY A 27 2.14 -8.43 -10.25
CA GLY A 27 0.83 -8.29 -10.92
C GLY A 27 -0.36 -8.52 -9.98
N LYS A 28 -0.41 -9.68 -9.31
CA LYS A 28 -1.48 -10.01 -8.37
C LYS A 28 -1.60 -9.00 -7.21
N LEU A 29 -0.47 -8.55 -6.66
CA LEU A 29 -0.46 -7.55 -5.59
C LEU A 29 -1.13 -6.24 -6.04
N LEU A 30 -0.82 -5.79 -7.27
CA LEU A 30 -1.37 -4.56 -7.82
C LEU A 30 -2.84 -4.70 -8.24
N GLU A 31 -3.25 -5.89 -8.69
CA GLU A 31 -4.67 -6.22 -8.94
C GLU A 31 -5.47 -6.18 -7.63
N ASP A 32 -4.96 -6.83 -6.57
CA ASP A 32 -5.61 -6.85 -5.26
C ASP A 32 -5.70 -5.43 -4.66
N ALA A 33 -4.67 -4.59 -4.84
CA ALA A 33 -4.71 -3.17 -4.43
C ALA A 33 -5.78 -2.36 -5.19
N GLU A 34 -6.03 -2.66 -6.47
CA GLU A 34 -7.04 -1.98 -7.28
C GLU A 34 -8.47 -2.22 -6.75
N LEU A 35 -8.74 -3.42 -6.20
CA LEU A 35 -10.04 -3.77 -5.63
C LEU A 35 -10.43 -2.92 -4.41
N ILE A 36 -9.46 -2.25 -3.78
CA ILE A 36 -9.65 -1.41 -2.59
C ILE A 36 -9.45 0.09 -2.84
N ARG A 37 -9.13 0.53 -4.07
CA ARG A 37 -8.80 1.94 -4.40
C ARG A 37 -9.76 2.98 -3.84
N SER A 38 -11.06 2.74 -3.96
CA SER A 38 -12.10 3.68 -3.50
C SER A 38 -12.61 3.40 -2.08
N LYS A 39 -11.96 2.48 -1.37
CA LYS A 39 -12.36 2.03 -0.02
C LYS A 39 -11.36 2.44 1.06
N VAL A 40 -10.15 2.84 0.67
CA VAL A 40 -9.07 3.19 1.61
C VAL A 40 -8.53 4.58 1.30
N ASP A 41 -8.12 5.29 2.35
CA ASP A 41 -7.50 6.60 2.29
C ASP A 41 -5.99 6.55 2.06
N ALA A 42 -5.34 5.48 2.51
CA ALA A 42 -3.91 5.21 2.33
C ALA A 42 -3.58 3.71 2.50
N ILE A 43 -2.44 3.29 1.96
CA ILE A 43 -1.89 1.94 2.08
C ILE A 43 -0.51 1.97 2.76
N ASN A 44 -0.35 1.24 3.86
CA ASN A 44 0.98 0.99 4.42
C ASN A 44 1.56 -0.32 3.88
N VAL A 45 2.86 -0.31 3.57
CA VAL A 45 3.58 -1.49 3.09
C VAL A 45 4.51 -2.00 4.20
N THR A 46 4.36 -3.26 4.59
CA THR A 46 5.21 -3.84 5.65
C THR A 46 6.61 -4.15 5.16
N ASP A 47 7.58 -4.00 6.05
CA ASP A 47 8.97 -4.32 5.75
C ASP A 47 9.37 -5.69 6.31
N LEU A 48 9.82 -6.59 5.42
CA LEU A 48 10.40 -7.90 5.73
C LEU A 48 9.67 -8.71 6.82
N GLN A 49 8.34 -8.82 6.70
CA GLN A 49 7.51 -9.54 7.65
C GLN A 49 8.00 -10.98 7.89
N SER A 50 8.18 -11.35 9.17
CA SER A 50 8.57 -12.68 9.64
C SER A 50 9.95 -13.17 9.18
N SER A 51 10.89 -12.26 8.89
CA SER A 51 12.24 -12.58 8.41
C SER A 51 12.26 -13.45 7.14
N VAL A 52 11.19 -13.38 6.35
CA VAL A 52 11.07 -14.08 5.06
C VAL A 52 11.55 -13.15 3.95
N MET A 53 12.46 -13.63 3.10
CA MET A 53 12.90 -12.88 1.93
C MET A 53 11.71 -12.61 0.99
N ARG A 54 11.36 -11.34 0.86
CA ARG A 54 10.27 -10.81 0.03
C ARG A 54 10.79 -9.64 -0.79
N LEU A 55 10.01 -9.20 -1.76
CA LEU A 55 10.28 -7.94 -2.44
C LEU A 55 10.39 -6.80 -1.40
N GLY A 56 11.33 -5.88 -1.58
CA GLY A 56 11.52 -4.77 -0.65
C GLY A 56 10.27 -3.89 -0.56
N SER A 57 9.91 -3.46 0.65
CA SER A 57 8.77 -2.58 0.92
C SER A 57 8.82 -1.31 0.08
N LEU A 58 9.98 -0.68 -0.05
CA LEU A 58 10.19 0.53 -0.86
C LEU A 58 9.83 0.34 -2.33
N ALA A 59 10.15 -0.82 -2.91
CA ALA A 59 9.83 -1.11 -4.31
C ALA A 59 8.30 -1.25 -4.50
N VAL A 60 7.61 -1.90 -3.56
CA VAL A 60 6.15 -2.01 -3.59
C VAL A 60 5.49 -0.64 -3.38
N SER A 61 5.97 0.15 -2.41
CA SER A 61 5.48 1.52 -2.18
C SER A 61 5.64 2.40 -3.42
N PHE A 62 6.76 2.28 -4.13
CA PHE A 62 6.98 3.00 -5.39
C PHE A 62 5.98 2.59 -6.48
N LEU A 63 5.70 1.29 -6.64
CA LEU A 63 4.72 0.81 -7.62
C LEU A 63 3.28 1.25 -7.29
N LEU A 64 2.90 1.21 -6.01
CA LEU A 64 1.61 1.71 -5.55
C LEU A 64 1.48 3.22 -5.80
N LYS A 65 2.53 3.98 -5.47
CA LYS A 65 2.58 5.43 -5.72
C LYS A 65 2.49 5.77 -7.21
N GLN A 66 3.15 5.02 -8.10
CA GLN A 66 2.99 5.19 -9.55
C GLN A 66 1.55 4.96 -10.03
N LYS A 67 0.79 4.09 -9.34
CA LYS A 67 -0.63 3.85 -9.60
C LYS A 67 -1.55 4.84 -8.88
N GLY A 68 -1.02 5.88 -8.25
CA GLY A 68 -1.80 6.92 -7.59
C GLY A 68 -2.45 6.48 -6.27
N PHE A 69 -1.93 5.43 -5.63
CA PHE A 69 -2.24 5.18 -4.23
C PHE A 69 -1.41 6.11 -3.33
N GLU A 70 -1.99 6.44 -2.19
CA GLU A 70 -1.37 7.23 -1.11
C GLU A 70 -0.83 6.30 -0.02
#